data_AF-A0A1V6TZY9-F1
#
_entry.id   AF-A0A1V6TZY9-F1
#
_cell.length_a   1.000
_cell.length_b   1.000
_cell.length_c   1.000
_cell.angle_alpha   90.00
_cell.angle_beta   90.00
_cell.angle_gamma   90.00
#
_symmetry.space_group_name_H-M   'P 1'
#
loop_
_entity.id
_entity.type
_entity.pdbx_description
1 polymer ?
#
loop_
_entity_poly.entity_id
_entity_poly.type
_entity_poly.pdbx_seq_one_letter_code
_entity_poly.pdbx_strand_id
1 'polypeptide(L)'
;MKFLCLPGAYCSAKGFTAQLGPFISSLQQNGEANFKFVQGEIQVHPPEEHAAFFGPPPYYSFCQAGKGDLGKFNMSDFPRRESPEVSMREAIELADNPEYLHVAPVLDRLIKILDEEKDIEAVIGYSEGAQIAATLLIEEERRRKEQGREPRLKFAILFSGWPPLDPIKGHIMVGDEDSDEYEISIPTCHVIGAQDPFLDGSMVLYNMCDPDTSEIYDHGGGHMIPRVKKTVDDLASFVREQMDMIVAG
;
A
#
# COMPACT_ATOMS: atom_id res chain seq x y z
N MET A 1 -17.63 -3.14 7.24
CA MET A 1 -16.15 -3.26 7.28
C MET A 1 -15.52 -1.92 7.67
N LYS A 2 -14.56 -1.91 8.60
CA LYS A 2 -13.78 -0.71 8.92
C LYS A 2 -12.35 -0.86 8.42
N PHE A 3 -11.85 0.18 7.78
CA PHE A 3 -10.57 0.24 7.09
C PHE A 3 -9.54 1.05 7.88
N LEU A 4 -8.35 0.47 8.12
CA LEU A 4 -7.16 1.21 8.51
C LEU A 4 -6.56 1.87 7.28
N CYS A 5 -6.43 3.19 7.28
CA CYS A 5 -5.98 3.96 6.12
C CYS A 5 -4.55 4.47 6.32
N LEU A 6 -3.64 4.02 5.46
CA LEU A 6 -2.21 4.28 5.48
C LEU A 6 -1.83 5.24 4.32
N PRO A 7 -1.40 6.48 4.62
CA PRO A 7 -0.97 7.43 3.60
C PRO A 7 0.32 7.01 2.90
N GLY A 8 0.57 7.59 1.73
CA GLY A 8 1.90 7.50 1.10
C GLY A 8 2.94 8.37 1.79
N ALA A 9 4.20 8.21 1.38
CA ALA A 9 5.31 9.02 1.85
C ALA A 9 5.03 10.51 1.60
N TYR A 10 5.63 11.35 2.46
CA TYR A 10 5.42 12.79 2.46
C TYR A 10 3.96 13.21 2.63
N CYS A 11 3.15 12.44 3.36
CA CYS A 11 1.75 12.76 3.60
C CYS A 11 1.35 12.56 5.06
N SER A 12 0.44 13.40 5.55
CA SER A 12 -0.15 13.27 6.89
C SER A 12 -1.50 12.57 6.83
N ALA A 13 -2.00 12.09 7.97
CA ALA A 13 -3.34 11.49 8.04
C ALA A 13 -4.41 12.47 7.51
N LYS A 14 -4.30 13.75 7.89
CA LYS A 14 -5.19 14.82 7.40
C LYS A 14 -5.10 15.01 5.87
N GLY A 15 -3.87 15.02 5.33
CA GLY A 15 -3.65 15.14 3.90
C GLY A 15 -4.29 13.98 3.13
N PHE A 16 -4.10 12.76 3.63
CA PHE A 16 -4.64 11.56 3.01
C PHE A 16 -6.16 11.45 3.13
N THR A 17 -6.76 11.85 4.25
CA THR A 17 -8.23 11.99 4.36
C THR A 17 -8.78 12.91 3.27
N ALA A 18 -8.10 14.03 2.98
CA ALA A 18 -8.52 14.93 1.91
C ALA A 18 -8.30 14.33 0.50
N GLN A 19 -7.22 13.56 0.30
CA GLN A 19 -6.94 12.90 -0.97
C GLN A 19 -7.94 11.79 -1.30
N LEU A 20 -8.27 10.96 -0.31
CA LEU A 20 -9.19 9.83 -0.42
C LEU A 20 -10.67 10.26 -0.33
N GLY A 21 -10.93 11.52 0.05
CA GLY A 21 -12.24 12.13 0.31
C GLY A 21 -13.36 11.74 -0.68
N PRO A 22 -13.17 11.93 -2.00
CA PRO A 22 -14.19 11.55 -2.98
C PRO A 22 -14.51 10.05 -2.96
N PHE A 23 -13.48 9.20 -2.87
CA PHE A 23 -13.64 7.74 -2.83
C PHE A 23 -14.33 7.28 -1.56
N ILE A 24 -13.88 7.74 -0.39
CA ILE A 24 -14.54 7.37 0.88
C ILE A 24 -16.00 7.84 0.92
N SER A 25 -16.31 9.02 0.39
CA SER A 25 -17.68 9.55 0.34
C SER A 25 -18.58 8.71 -0.56
N SER A 26 -18.04 8.14 -1.63
CA SER A 26 -18.76 7.24 -2.53
C SER A 26 -18.93 5.85 -1.91
N LEU A 27 -17.88 5.32 -1.29
CA LEU A 27 -17.89 4.00 -0.66
C LEU A 27 -18.80 3.96 0.58
N GLN A 28 -18.92 5.06 1.31
CA GLN A 28 -19.77 5.19 2.51
C GLN A 28 -21.27 5.31 2.27
N GLN A 29 -21.73 5.46 1.03
CA GLN A 29 -23.13 5.84 0.76
C GLN A 29 -24.16 4.83 1.30
N ASN A 30 -23.79 3.55 1.44
CA ASN A 30 -24.64 2.50 2.00
C ASN A 30 -24.40 2.24 3.50
N GLY A 31 -23.45 2.95 4.13
CA GLY A 31 -23.14 2.80 5.56
C GLY A 31 -22.28 1.59 5.93
N GLU A 32 -21.77 0.85 4.94
CA GLU A 32 -21.03 -0.41 5.18
C GLU A 32 -19.53 -0.20 5.41
N ALA A 33 -18.99 0.97 5.07
CA ALA A 33 -17.57 1.30 5.19
C ALA A 33 -17.30 2.38 6.25
N ASN A 34 -16.32 2.14 7.12
CA ASN A 34 -15.80 3.12 8.08
C ASN A 34 -14.28 3.23 7.95
N PHE A 35 -13.67 4.35 8.35
CA PHE A 35 -12.26 4.61 8.10
C PHE A 35 -11.54 5.12 9.35
N LYS A 36 -10.41 4.51 9.69
CA LYS A 36 -9.45 5.01 10.67
C LYS A 36 -8.17 5.44 9.95
N PHE A 37 -7.92 6.73 9.91
CA PHE A 37 -6.70 7.28 9.32
C PHE A 37 -5.58 7.32 10.36
N VAL A 38 -4.40 6.84 9.95
CA VAL A 38 -3.16 6.97 10.71
C VAL A 38 -2.09 7.58 9.80
N GLN A 39 -0.87 7.71 10.30
CA GLN A 39 0.25 8.23 9.54
C GLN A 39 1.57 7.68 10.09
N GLY A 40 2.64 7.92 9.35
CA GLY A 40 3.99 7.73 9.84
C GLY A 40 4.35 8.69 10.97
N GLU A 41 5.43 8.35 11.68
CA GLU A 41 5.95 9.13 12.82
C GLU A 41 7.27 9.84 12.47
N ILE A 42 7.88 9.51 11.33
CA ILE A 42 9.11 10.13 10.87
C ILE A 42 8.72 11.38 10.08
N GLN A 43 9.02 12.55 10.64
CA GLN A 43 8.82 13.81 9.91
C GLN A 43 9.86 13.93 8.80
N VAL A 44 9.39 14.18 7.58
CA VAL A 44 10.22 14.32 6.38
C VAL A 44 9.94 15.64 5.69
N HIS A 45 10.81 16.04 4.77
CA HIS A 45 10.64 17.24 3.96
C HIS A 45 10.97 16.91 2.51
N PRO A 46 10.00 17.04 1.59
CA PRO A 46 10.30 16.89 0.17
C PRO A 46 11.18 18.07 -0.28
N PRO A 47 11.97 17.89 -1.36
CA PRO A 47 12.63 19.01 -2.03
C PRO A 47 11.64 20.13 -2.33
N GLU A 48 12.07 21.39 -2.21
CA GLU A 48 11.18 22.56 -2.28
C GLU A 48 10.45 22.63 -3.63
N GLU A 49 11.14 22.25 -4.71
CA GLU A 49 10.61 22.15 -6.07
C GLU A 49 9.47 21.13 -6.22
N HIS A 50 9.40 20.13 -5.33
CA HIS A 50 8.39 19.07 -5.35
C HIS A 50 7.34 19.23 -4.26
N ALA A 51 7.49 20.17 -3.32
CA ALA A 51 6.57 20.35 -2.19
C ALA A 51 5.11 20.58 -2.64
N ALA A 52 4.90 21.28 -3.75
CA ALA A 52 3.56 21.54 -4.29
C ALA A 52 2.80 20.26 -4.68
N PHE A 53 3.52 19.19 -5.06
CA PHE A 53 2.93 17.90 -5.40
C PHE A 53 2.32 17.20 -4.18
N PHE A 54 2.99 17.30 -3.03
CA PHE A 54 2.59 16.61 -1.79
C PHE A 54 1.53 17.37 -0.97
N GLY A 55 1.25 18.63 -1.34
CA GLY A 55 0.30 19.47 -0.62
C GLY A 55 0.92 20.17 0.59
N PRO A 56 0.14 20.69 1.54
CA PRO A 56 0.69 21.44 2.67
C PRO A 56 1.31 20.54 3.75
N PRO A 57 2.38 21.00 4.44
CA PRO A 57 2.97 20.30 5.59
C PRO A 57 1.99 20.20 6.78
N PRO A 58 2.27 19.36 7.79
CA PRO A 58 3.45 18.50 7.96
C PRO A 58 3.45 17.26 7.07
N TYR A 59 4.66 16.75 6.75
CA TYR A 59 4.87 15.56 5.95
C TYR A 59 5.50 14.45 6.79
N TYR A 60 5.06 13.22 6.57
CA TYR A 60 5.54 12.06 7.29
C TYR A 60 5.83 10.90 6.33
N SER A 61 6.75 10.03 6.75
CA SER A 61 7.00 8.71 6.16
C SER A 61 6.81 7.65 7.23
N PHE A 62 6.45 6.44 6.84
CA PHE A 62 6.38 5.31 7.75
C PHE A 62 7.77 4.79 8.10
N CYS A 63 8.61 4.59 7.09
CA CYS A 63 9.94 4.02 7.27
C CYS A 63 11.02 5.04 6.91
N GLN A 64 12.18 4.90 7.56
CA GLN A 64 13.35 5.72 7.24
C GLN A 64 14.15 5.01 6.15
N ALA A 65 14.50 5.73 5.08
CA ALA A 65 15.49 5.24 4.13
C ALA A 65 16.85 5.07 4.85
N GLY A 66 17.37 3.85 4.84
CA GLY A 66 18.69 3.50 5.39
C GLY A 66 19.78 3.68 4.33
N LYS A 67 20.24 2.57 3.75
CA LYS A 67 21.12 2.56 2.58
C LYS A 67 20.27 2.59 1.31
N GLY A 68 20.85 3.09 0.21
CA GLY A 68 20.16 3.19 -1.07
C GLY A 68 19.02 4.20 -1.07
N ASP A 69 18.49 4.53 -2.24
CA ASP A 69 17.36 5.45 -2.33
C ASP A 69 16.63 5.30 -3.68
N LEU A 70 15.47 4.64 -3.65
CA LEU A 70 14.57 4.55 -4.80
C LEU A 70 13.96 5.91 -5.18
N GLY A 71 13.94 6.87 -4.26
CA GLY A 71 13.53 8.25 -4.51
C GLY A 71 14.47 9.02 -5.43
N LYS A 72 15.66 8.48 -5.76
CA LYS A 72 16.58 9.06 -6.75
C LYS A 72 16.17 8.80 -8.19
N PHE A 73 15.27 7.86 -8.45
CA PHE A 73 14.76 7.67 -9.80
C PHE A 73 13.88 8.84 -10.19
N ASN A 74 14.22 9.49 -11.31
CA ASN A 74 13.20 10.24 -12.01
C ASN A 74 12.16 9.25 -12.53
N MET A 75 10.89 9.68 -12.58
CA MET A 75 9.80 8.88 -13.12
C MET A 75 10.08 8.30 -14.52
N SER A 76 10.88 8.99 -15.35
CA SER A 76 11.27 8.53 -16.68
C SER A 76 12.35 7.44 -16.70
N ASP A 77 13.07 7.28 -15.60
CA ASP A 77 14.30 6.48 -15.54
C ASP A 77 14.05 5.11 -14.89
N PHE A 78 12.81 4.84 -14.46
CA PHE A 78 12.43 3.55 -13.92
C PHE A 78 12.59 2.46 -15.00
N PRO A 79 13.36 1.40 -14.74
CA PRO A 79 13.63 0.38 -15.73
C PRO A 79 12.35 -0.33 -16.16
N ARG A 80 12.30 -0.70 -17.45
CA ARG A 80 11.25 -1.54 -18.02
C ARG A 80 11.89 -2.74 -18.68
N ARG A 81 11.52 -3.94 -18.23
CA ARG A 81 12.08 -5.21 -18.65
C ARG A 81 10.96 -6.17 -19.07
N GLU A 82 11.34 -7.42 -19.29
CA GLU A 82 10.45 -8.46 -19.79
C GLU A 82 9.37 -8.87 -18.77
N SER A 83 9.63 -8.69 -17.47
CA SER A 83 8.63 -8.83 -16.41
C SER A 83 8.76 -7.71 -15.36
N PRO A 84 7.69 -7.44 -14.60
CA PRO A 84 7.72 -6.51 -13.49
C PRO A 84 8.82 -6.82 -12.46
N GLU A 85 9.05 -8.10 -12.16
CA GLU A 85 10.05 -8.56 -11.19
C GLU A 85 11.47 -8.25 -11.67
N VAL A 86 11.74 -8.45 -12.98
CA VAL A 86 13.04 -8.11 -13.56
C VAL A 86 13.26 -6.59 -13.56
N SER A 87 12.22 -5.80 -13.90
CA SER A 87 12.27 -4.34 -13.77
C SER A 87 12.59 -3.92 -12.34
N MET A 88 11.90 -4.52 -11.37
CA MET A 88 12.02 -4.16 -9.96
C MET A 88 13.40 -4.52 -9.39
N ARG A 89 13.95 -5.70 -9.72
CA ARG A 89 15.30 -6.09 -9.30
C ARG A 89 16.35 -5.13 -9.83
N GLU A 90 16.26 -4.75 -11.10
CA GLU A 90 17.18 -3.77 -11.66
C GLU A 90 17.04 -2.41 -10.98
N ALA A 91 15.81 -1.97 -10.69
CA ALA A 91 15.58 -0.73 -9.95
C ALA A 91 16.21 -0.77 -8.55
N ILE A 92 16.05 -1.88 -7.83
CA ILE A 92 16.67 -2.12 -6.51
C ILE A 92 18.19 -2.06 -6.60
N GLU A 93 18.80 -2.73 -7.59
CA GLU A 93 20.25 -2.76 -7.77
C GLU A 93 20.81 -1.37 -8.09
N LEU A 94 20.19 -0.66 -9.04
CA LEU A 94 20.55 0.71 -9.42
C LEU A 94 20.36 1.71 -8.27
N ALA A 95 19.41 1.46 -7.37
CA ALA A 95 19.22 2.22 -6.14
C ALA A 95 20.19 1.82 -5.01
N ASP A 96 21.22 1.01 -5.29
CA ASP A 96 22.22 0.50 -4.33
C ASP A 96 21.63 -0.37 -3.21
N ASN A 97 20.66 -1.22 -3.58
CA ASN A 97 19.96 -2.18 -2.72
C ASN A 97 19.36 -1.50 -1.48
N PRO A 98 18.27 -0.74 -1.65
CA PRO A 98 17.70 0.04 -0.58
C PRO A 98 17.26 -0.81 0.62
N GLU A 99 17.56 -0.30 1.81
CA GLU A 99 17.14 -0.87 3.09
C GLU A 99 16.30 0.15 3.84
N TYR A 100 15.17 -0.31 4.40
CA TYR A 100 14.28 0.52 5.19
C TYR A 100 14.46 0.21 6.67
N LEU A 101 14.76 1.25 7.44
CA LEU A 101 14.91 1.17 8.87
C LEU A 101 13.56 1.37 9.56
N HIS A 102 13.47 0.84 10.79
CA HIS A 102 12.30 0.97 11.66
C HIS A 102 11.01 0.29 11.16
N VAL A 103 11.12 -0.70 10.27
CA VAL A 103 9.98 -1.52 9.81
C VAL A 103 9.27 -2.21 10.99
N ALA A 104 9.98 -2.97 11.82
CA ALA A 104 9.37 -3.67 12.95
C ALA A 104 8.62 -2.76 13.95
N PRO A 105 9.18 -1.62 14.41
CA PRO A 105 8.44 -0.66 15.23
C PRO A 105 7.16 -0.12 14.59
N VAL A 106 7.16 0.13 13.28
CA VAL A 106 5.96 0.55 12.54
C VAL A 106 4.90 -0.54 12.59
N LEU A 107 5.29 -1.78 12.30
CA LEU A 107 4.37 -2.93 12.30
C LEU A 107 3.83 -3.20 13.70
N ASP A 108 4.65 -3.13 14.74
CA ASP A 108 4.21 -3.28 16.14
C ASP A 108 3.13 -2.26 16.50
N ARG A 109 3.28 -1.01 16.08
CA ARG A 109 2.29 0.04 16.30
C ARG A 109 0.98 -0.24 15.55
N LEU A 110 1.06 -0.66 14.29
CA LEU A 110 -0.13 -0.98 13.48
C LEU A 110 -0.85 -2.22 14.03
N ILE A 111 -0.14 -3.28 14.39
CA ILE A 111 -0.68 -4.47 15.05
C ILE A 111 -1.36 -4.10 16.36
N LYS A 112 -0.74 -3.24 17.18
CA LYS A 112 -1.35 -2.75 18.42
C LYS A 112 -2.69 -2.04 18.14
N ILE A 113 -2.77 -1.24 17.09
CA ILE A 113 -4.03 -0.59 16.68
C ILE A 113 -5.08 -1.64 16.31
N LEU A 114 -4.72 -2.67 15.55
CA LEU A 114 -5.63 -3.77 15.18
C LEU A 114 -6.09 -4.58 16.40
N ASP A 115 -5.24 -4.72 17.42
CA ASP A 115 -5.57 -5.44 18.65
C ASP A 115 -6.48 -4.64 19.59
N GLU A 116 -6.30 -3.31 19.64
CA GLU A 116 -7.12 -2.38 20.42
C GLU A 116 -8.47 -2.10 19.75
N GLU A 117 -8.52 -2.00 18.42
CA GLU A 117 -9.72 -1.73 17.62
C GLU A 117 -10.07 -2.91 16.71
N LYS A 118 -10.65 -3.95 17.32
CA LYS A 118 -10.97 -5.23 16.67
C LYS A 118 -12.03 -5.17 15.58
N ASP A 119 -12.70 -4.03 15.41
CA ASP A 119 -13.67 -3.79 14.34
C ASP A 119 -12.99 -3.40 13.01
N ILE A 120 -11.68 -3.13 13.04
CA ILE A 120 -10.85 -2.95 11.83
C ILE A 120 -10.59 -4.32 11.21
N GLU A 121 -11.11 -4.51 10.00
CA GLU A 121 -11.04 -5.77 9.26
C GLU A 121 -10.45 -5.60 7.86
N ALA A 122 -10.04 -4.39 7.50
CA ALA A 122 -9.45 -4.11 6.20
C ALA A 122 -8.43 -2.98 6.26
N VAL A 123 -7.60 -2.88 5.22
CA VAL A 123 -6.57 -1.86 5.10
C VAL A 123 -6.65 -1.16 3.75
N ILE A 124 -6.44 0.15 3.74
CA ILE A 124 -6.26 0.95 2.53
C ILE A 124 -4.87 1.54 2.59
N GLY A 125 -4.07 1.33 1.55
CA GLY A 125 -2.75 1.94 1.42
C GLY A 125 -2.61 2.71 0.13
N TYR A 126 -1.83 3.79 0.13
CA TYR A 126 -1.40 4.49 -1.07
C TYR A 126 0.13 4.57 -1.14
N SER A 127 0.73 4.18 -2.26
CA SER A 127 2.19 4.26 -2.48
C SER A 127 2.97 3.58 -1.34
N GLU A 128 3.82 4.30 -0.58
CA GLU A 128 4.46 3.77 0.65
C GLU A 128 3.45 3.11 1.60
N GLY A 129 2.27 3.71 1.78
CA GLY A 129 1.22 3.15 2.62
C GLY A 129 0.68 1.81 2.12
N ALA A 130 0.69 1.56 0.82
CA ALA A 130 0.33 0.25 0.25
C ALA A 130 1.44 -0.78 0.44
N GLN A 131 2.71 -0.38 0.33
CA GLN A 131 3.85 -1.23 0.71
C GLN A 131 3.79 -1.62 2.19
N ILE A 132 3.51 -0.67 3.09
CA ILE A 132 3.35 -0.95 4.52
C ILE A 132 2.10 -1.79 4.80
N ALA A 133 1.00 -1.57 4.07
CA ALA A 133 -0.20 -2.40 4.17
C ALA A 133 0.12 -3.86 3.81
N ALA A 134 0.78 -4.10 2.69
CA ALA A 134 1.19 -5.44 2.26
C ALA A 134 2.17 -6.09 3.26
N THR A 135 3.14 -5.31 3.76
CA THR A 135 4.07 -5.75 4.81
C THR A 135 3.34 -6.13 6.10
N LEU A 136 2.29 -5.39 6.46
CA LEU A 136 1.45 -5.68 7.62
C LEU A 136 0.68 -6.99 7.47
N LEU A 137 0.19 -7.31 6.27
CA LEU A 137 -0.48 -8.59 6.00
C LEU A 137 0.48 -9.77 6.17
N ILE A 138 1.70 -9.65 5.62
CA ILE A 138 2.77 -10.62 5.81
C ILE A 138 3.11 -10.78 7.30
N GLU A 139 3.17 -9.68 8.04
CA GLU A 139 3.46 -9.72 9.48
C GLU A 139 2.32 -10.34 10.30
N GLU A 140 1.05 -10.12 9.95
CA GLU A 140 -0.06 -10.83 10.59
C GLU A 140 0.07 -12.34 10.43
N GLU A 141 0.42 -12.80 9.22
CA GLU A 141 0.64 -14.21 8.93
C GLU A 141 1.85 -14.78 9.67
N ARG A 142 2.95 -14.04 9.71
CA ARG A 142 4.15 -14.43 10.45
C ARG A 142 3.85 -14.56 11.96
N ARG A 143 3.15 -13.59 12.56
CA ARG A 143 2.73 -13.66 13.98
C ARG A 143 1.69 -14.75 14.23
N ARG A 144 0.84 -15.10 13.25
CA ARG A 144 -0.03 -16.28 13.34
C ARG A 144 0.79 -17.54 13.49
N LYS A 145 1.73 -17.79 12.57
CA LYS A 145 2.61 -18.97 12.56
C LYS A 145 3.51 -19.07 13.79
N GLU A 146 4.12 -17.96 14.20
CA GLU A 146 5.13 -17.95 15.28
C GLU A 146 4.54 -17.75 16.69
N GLN A 147 3.47 -16.97 16.81
CA GLN A 147 2.95 -16.49 18.12
C GLN A 147 1.49 -16.89 18.36
N GLY A 148 0.82 -17.51 17.38
CA GLY A 148 -0.60 -17.84 17.46
C GLY A 148 -1.52 -16.61 17.48
N ARG A 149 -1.05 -15.45 16.99
CA ARG A 149 -1.88 -14.26 16.88
C ARG A 149 -2.81 -14.40 15.67
N GLU A 150 -4.12 -14.41 15.92
CA GLU A 150 -5.11 -14.39 14.84
C GLU A 150 -5.00 -13.09 14.00
N PRO A 151 -4.85 -13.20 12.67
CA PRO A 151 -4.94 -12.06 11.75
C PRO A 151 -6.28 -11.34 11.88
N ARG A 152 -6.27 -10.01 11.68
CA ARG A 152 -7.46 -9.15 11.77
C ARG A 152 -7.94 -8.72 10.40
N LEU A 153 -7.01 -8.47 9.48
CA LEU A 153 -7.31 -7.96 8.15
C LEU A 153 -7.80 -9.09 7.25
N LYS A 154 -8.88 -8.81 6.53
CA LYS A 154 -9.58 -9.72 5.62
C LYS A 154 -9.67 -9.17 4.20
N PHE A 155 -9.35 -7.89 4.01
CA PHE A 155 -9.37 -7.22 2.71
C PHE A 155 -8.36 -6.08 2.65
N ALA A 156 -7.75 -5.87 1.49
CA ALA A 156 -6.85 -4.74 1.25
C ALA A 156 -7.20 -3.99 -0.04
N ILE A 157 -7.11 -2.65 0.01
CA ILE A 157 -7.19 -1.79 -1.18
C ILE A 157 -5.86 -1.06 -1.31
N LEU A 158 -5.15 -1.31 -2.41
CA LEU A 158 -3.75 -0.93 -2.60
C LEU A 158 -3.65 0.02 -3.80
N PHE A 159 -3.57 1.32 -3.52
CA PHE A 159 -3.46 2.36 -4.54
C PHE A 159 -1.99 2.59 -4.93
N SER A 160 -1.65 2.42 -6.21
CA SER A 160 -0.29 2.63 -6.76
C SER A 160 0.80 2.04 -5.85
N GLY A 161 0.59 0.80 -5.41
CA GLY A 161 1.40 0.19 -4.37
C GLY A 161 2.79 -0.22 -4.83
N TRP A 162 3.70 -0.32 -3.86
CA TRP A 162 5.04 -0.89 -4.03
C TRP A 162 5.12 -2.26 -3.36
N PRO A 163 6.05 -3.14 -3.78
CA PRO A 163 6.21 -4.46 -3.16
C PRO A 163 6.50 -4.35 -1.66
N PRO A 164 6.08 -5.33 -0.86
CA PRO A 164 6.25 -5.31 0.60
C PRO A 164 7.72 -5.34 1.00
N LEU A 165 7.97 -4.98 2.26
CA LEU A 165 9.27 -5.09 2.90
C LEU A 165 9.34 -6.38 3.71
N ASP A 166 10.53 -6.98 3.81
CA ASP A 166 10.78 -8.03 4.81
C ASP A 166 10.56 -7.42 6.21
N PRO A 167 9.63 -7.96 7.04
CA PRO A 167 9.31 -7.38 8.35
C PRO A 167 10.49 -7.28 9.33
N ILE A 168 11.53 -8.09 9.11
CA ILE A 168 12.71 -8.21 9.97
C ILE A 168 13.90 -7.50 9.34
N LYS A 169 14.18 -7.77 8.06
CA LYS A 169 15.39 -7.28 7.36
C LYS A 169 15.18 -5.94 6.67
N GLY A 170 13.94 -5.52 6.41
CA GLY A 170 13.63 -4.22 5.82
C GLY A 170 14.04 -4.02 4.36
N HIS A 171 14.39 -5.07 3.62
CA HIS A 171 14.59 -4.99 2.17
C HIS A 171 13.27 -5.17 1.43
N ILE A 172 13.20 -4.69 0.19
CA ILE A 172 12.04 -4.89 -0.67
C ILE A 172 12.02 -6.33 -1.18
N MET A 173 10.87 -6.98 -1.04
CA MET A 173 10.66 -8.36 -1.47
C MET A 173 10.17 -8.39 -2.91
N VAL A 174 10.71 -9.33 -3.70
CA VAL A 174 10.31 -9.55 -5.10
C VAL A 174 10.06 -11.05 -5.27
N GLY A 175 8.80 -11.38 -5.56
CA GLY A 175 8.16 -12.67 -5.28
C GLY A 175 8.76 -13.97 -5.81
N ASP A 176 9.91 -14.02 -6.50
CA ASP A 176 10.48 -15.30 -6.98
C ASP A 176 11.60 -15.87 -6.07
N GLU A 177 12.21 -15.04 -5.21
CA GLU A 177 13.25 -15.49 -4.25
C GLU A 177 12.69 -15.65 -2.83
N ASP A 178 11.59 -14.95 -2.54
CA ASP A 178 10.91 -14.90 -1.23
C ASP A 178 9.56 -15.67 -1.22
N SER A 179 9.27 -16.41 -2.31
CA SER A 179 7.90 -16.81 -2.72
C SER A 179 7.13 -17.68 -1.73
N ASP A 180 7.79 -18.67 -1.12
CA ASP A 180 7.07 -19.74 -0.41
C ASP A 180 6.72 -19.37 1.04
N GLU A 181 7.32 -18.32 1.61
CA GLU A 181 7.10 -17.93 3.01
C GLU A 181 6.09 -16.79 3.19
N TYR A 182 5.81 -15.99 2.14
CA TYR A 182 5.22 -14.66 2.29
C TYR A 182 4.07 -14.30 1.33
N GLU A 183 3.37 -15.29 0.77
CA GLU A 183 2.16 -15.07 -0.04
C GLU A 183 1.04 -14.35 0.74
N ILE A 184 0.45 -13.31 0.14
CA ILE A 184 -0.69 -12.59 0.70
C ILE A 184 -1.99 -13.28 0.25
N SER A 185 -2.59 -14.03 1.16
CA SER A 185 -3.75 -14.90 0.87
C SER A 185 -5.12 -14.27 1.08
N ILE A 186 -5.19 -13.05 1.63
CA ILE A 186 -6.47 -12.36 1.75
C ILE A 186 -6.85 -11.73 0.41
N PRO A 187 -8.16 -11.54 0.12
CA PRO A 187 -8.57 -10.79 -1.06
C PRO A 187 -7.98 -9.38 -1.11
N THR A 188 -7.59 -8.95 -2.31
CA THR A 188 -6.97 -7.64 -2.54
C THR A 188 -7.56 -6.94 -3.75
N CYS A 189 -7.65 -5.61 -3.67
CA CYS A 189 -8.04 -4.74 -4.78
C CYS A 189 -6.89 -3.78 -5.07
N HIS A 190 -6.22 -3.98 -6.19
CA HIS A 190 -5.12 -3.14 -6.66
C HIS A 190 -5.66 -2.03 -7.54
N VAL A 191 -5.53 -0.79 -7.08
CA VAL A 191 -5.95 0.38 -7.85
C VAL A 191 -4.72 0.98 -8.50
N ILE A 192 -4.59 0.80 -9.82
CA ILE A 192 -3.43 1.21 -10.61
C ILE A 192 -3.81 2.28 -11.63
N GLY A 193 -2.81 2.96 -12.16
CA GLY A 193 -2.95 3.83 -13.32
C GLY A 193 -2.07 3.35 -14.46
N ALA A 194 -2.63 3.13 -15.65
CA ALA A 194 -1.84 2.74 -16.83
C ALA A 194 -0.73 3.71 -17.23
N GLN A 195 -0.78 4.96 -16.76
CA GLN A 195 0.26 5.98 -17.00
C GLN A 195 1.16 6.17 -15.76
N ASP A 196 1.04 5.33 -14.73
CA ASP A 196 1.92 5.34 -13.58
C ASP A 196 3.33 4.90 -14.01
N PRO A 197 4.36 5.75 -13.83
CA PRO A 197 5.74 5.37 -14.14
C PRO A 197 6.23 4.18 -13.33
N PHE A 198 5.63 3.92 -12.17
CA PHE A 198 5.99 2.85 -11.24
C PHE A 198 5.04 1.65 -11.34
N LEU A 199 4.30 1.51 -12.44
CA LEU A 199 3.34 0.43 -12.66
C LEU A 199 3.93 -0.96 -12.39
N ASP A 200 5.17 -1.22 -12.83
CA ASP A 200 5.84 -2.50 -12.60
C ASP A 200 5.98 -2.82 -11.09
N GLY A 201 6.20 -1.82 -10.24
CA GLY A 201 6.21 -2.02 -8.78
C GLY A 201 4.83 -2.44 -8.24
N SER A 202 3.75 -1.86 -8.77
CA SER A 202 2.38 -2.29 -8.43
C SER A 202 2.05 -3.68 -8.95
N MET A 203 2.60 -4.07 -10.11
CA MET A 203 2.41 -5.41 -10.66
C MET A 203 3.19 -6.46 -9.89
N VAL A 204 4.40 -6.18 -9.42
CA VAL A 204 5.12 -7.08 -8.50
C VAL A 204 4.31 -7.28 -7.22
N LEU A 205 3.76 -6.20 -6.64
CA LEU A 205 2.90 -6.33 -5.46
C LEU A 205 1.66 -7.20 -5.74
N TYR A 206 1.02 -7.03 -6.90
CA TYR A 206 -0.10 -7.87 -7.33
C TYR A 206 0.30 -9.34 -7.46
N ASN A 207 1.45 -9.63 -8.06
CA ASN A 207 1.95 -11.00 -8.23
C ASN A 207 2.35 -11.69 -6.91
N MET A 208 2.44 -10.95 -5.80
CA MET A 208 2.66 -11.50 -4.45
C MET A 208 1.35 -11.82 -3.70
N CYS A 209 0.20 -11.50 -4.29
CA CYS A 209 -1.11 -11.76 -3.72
C CYS A 209 -1.76 -12.98 -4.42
N ASP A 210 -2.68 -13.65 -3.71
CA ASP A 210 -3.39 -14.83 -4.23
C ASP A 210 -4.13 -14.47 -5.54
N PRO A 211 -3.78 -15.11 -6.68
CA PRO A 211 -4.35 -14.77 -7.98
C PRO A 211 -5.84 -15.10 -8.12
N ASP A 212 -6.39 -15.95 -7.25
CA ASP A 212 -7.82 -16.30 -7.26
C ASP A 212 -8.68 -15.25 -6.56
N THR A 213 -8.08 -14.38 -5.73
CA THR A 213 -8.81 -13.38 -4.92
C THR A 213 -8.26 -11.96 -5.04
N SER A 214 -7.31 -11.75 -5.95
CA SER A 214 -6.70 -10.44 -6.22
C SER A 214 -7.24 -9.85 -7.52
N GLU A 215 -7.68 -8.59 -7.44
CA GLU A 215 -8.39 -7.92 -8.53
C GLU A 215 -7.74 -6.56 -8.85
N ILE A 216 -7.72 -6.17 -10.12
CA ILE A 216 -7.11 -4.92 -10.58
C ILE A 216 -8.18 -3.96 -11.10
N TYR A 217 -8.18 -2.74 -10.57
CA TYR A 217 -8.90 -1.60 -11.13
C TYR A 217 -7.93 -0.58 -11.72
N ASP A 218 -7.91 -0.45 -13.04
CA ASP A 218 -7.12 0.57 -13.74
C ASP A 218 -7.93 1.86 -13.95
N HIS A 219 -7.52 2.94 -13.28
CA HIS A 219 -8.14 4.25 -13.45
C HIS A 219 -7.57 5.06 -14.62
N GLY A 220 -6.58 4.50 -15.35
CA GLY A 220 -5.98 5.04 -16.56
C GLY A 220 -5.09 6.26 -16.36
N GLY A 221 -4.86 6.72 -15.12
CA GLY A 221 -4.07 7.90 -14.79
C GLY A 221 -2.61 7.58 -14.44
N GLY A 222 -1.92 8.56 -13.83
CA GLY A 222 -0.55 8.38 -13.31
C GLY A 222 -0.53 7.89 -11.86
N HIS A 223 0.59 8.14 -11.15
CA HIS A 223 0.76 7.81 -9.73
C HIS A 223 -0.07 8.72 -8.82
N MET A 224 -1.38 8.44 -8.72
CA MET A 224 -2.32 9.28 -7.99
C MET A 224 -3.60 8.53 -7.60
N ILE A 225 -4.29 9.04 -6.58
CA ILE A 225 -5.65 8.58 -6.27
C ILE A 225 -6.64 9.23 -7.24
N PRO A 226 -7.55 8.47 -7.89
CA PRO A 226 -8.50 9.02 -8.84
C PRO A 226 -9.44 10.02 -8.16
N ARG A 227 -9.71 11.14 -8.83
CA ARG A 227 -10.61 12.20 -8.35
C ARG A 227 -11.76 12.54 -9.28
N VAL A 228 -11.71 12.05 -10.52
CA VAL A 228 -12.79 12.25 -11.50
C VAL A 228 -14.02 11.50 -11.01
N LYS A 229 -15.13 12.22 -10.80
CA LYS A 229 -16.34 11.69 -10.15
C LYS A 229 -16.76 10.33 -10.72
N LYS A 230 -16.87 10.22 -12.05
CA LYS A 230 -17.25 8.97 -12.71
C LYS A 230 -16.32 7.82 -12.33
N THR A 231 -15.01 8.00 -12.49
CA THR A 231 -13.98 7.01 -12.14
C THR A 231 -14.03 6.63 -10.65
N VAL A 232 -14.32 7.59 -9.78
CA VAL A 232 -14.48 7.36 -8.34
C VAL A 232 -15.73 6.56 -8.01
N ASP A 233 -16.86 6.85 -8.66
CA ASP A 233 -18.12 6.11 -8.48
C ASP A 233 -17.98 4.67 -8.98
N ASP A 234 -17.32 4.50 -10.13
CA ASP A 234 -17.03 3.21 -10.76
C ASP A 234 -16.11 2.37 -9.83
N LEU A 235 -15.00 2.96 -9.34
CA LEU A 235 -14.09 2.31 -8.39
C LEU A 235 -14.80 1.94 -7.07
N ALA A 236 -15.61 2.83 -6.51
CA ALA A 236 -16.35 2.53 -5.29
C ALA A 236 -17.37 1.41 -5.48
N SER A 237 -17.96 1.30 -6.68
CA SER A 237 -18.89 0.21 -6.99
C SER A 237 -18.14 -1.11 -7.14
N PHE A 238 -17.01 -1.10 -7.83
CA PHE A 238 -16.11 -2.25 -7.93
C PHE A 238 -15.68 -2.76 -6.54
N VAL A 239 -15.23 -1.87 -5.67
CA VAL A 239 -14.83 -2.23 -4.30
C VAL A 239 -15.99 -2.77 -3.47
N ARG A 240 -17.22 -2.25 -3.64
CA ARG A 240 -18.41 -2.80 -2.96
C ARG A 240 -18.69 -4.24 -3.37
N GLU A 241 -18.59 -4.56 -4.65
CA GLU A 241 -18.76 -5.94 -5.14
C GLU A 241 -17.75 -6.90 -4.49
N GLN A 242 -16.49 -6.47 -4.34
CA GLN A 242 -15.46 -7.24 -3.62
C GLN A 242 -15.81 -7.42 -2.13
N MET A 243 -16.24 -6.34 -1.46
CA MET A 243 -16.66 -6.40 -0.06
C MET A 243 -17.85 -7.37 0.15
N ASP A 244 -18.82 -7.38 -0.75
CA ASP A 244 -19.99 -8.26 -0.67
C ASP A 244 -19.59 -9.74 -0.78
N MET A 245 -18.64 -10.08 -1.66
CA MET A 245 -18.11 -11.45 -1.78
C MET A 245 -17.41 -11.90 -0.50
N ILE A 246 -16.65 -11.02 0.15
CA ILE A 246 -15.94 -11.32 1.40
C ILE A 246 -16.88 -11.52 2.58
N VAL A 247 -18.01 -10.79 2.61
CA VAL A 247 -19.03 -10.97 3.65
C VAL A 247 -19.86 -12.23 3.43
N ALA A 248 -20.02 -12.68 2.18
CA ALA A 248 -20.80 -13.85 1.82
C ALA A 248 -20.05 -15.19 1.98
N GLY A 249 -18.71 -15.19 1.94
CA GLY A 249 -17.84 -16.35 2.14
C GLY A 249 -17.55 -16.65 3.60
#